data_AF-A0A519CJ76-F1
#
_entry.id   AF-A0A519CJ76-F1
#
_cell.length_a   1.000
_cell.length_b   1.000
_cell.length_c   1.000
_cell.angle_alpha   90.00
_cell.angle_beta   90.00
_cell.angle_gamma   90.00
#
_symmetry.space_group_name_H-M   'P 1'
#
loop_
_entity.id
_entity.type
_entity.pdbx_description
1 polymer ?
#
loop_
_entity_poly.entity_id
_entity_poly.type
_entity_poly.pdbx_seq_one_letter_code
_entity_poly.pdbx_strand_id
1 'polypeptide(L)'
;MQKEQHTSINSEQIKSGKNFLGILNDIKRRPEDASKELNIPLNEIQLIIEGKKPITTELVNQAIKIWPVNARDFYIVRDDCVLGVKIMKAEESIKSGRIMERAGKPYYEYRDTAMSTVAPFRPEWILELYTVSDNDPTNSDVQWNNGHFMHQFTYFIGEVNFYYRTPNGEKKVAIMNTGDSMYITPFTRHSFATRKGSKENGLILAITYGGKLTGDVQQELSALSVELGSNFALDFSSTESASGAILNYHRNISNFTLEELSRNSSISIDELKSFESGLKLPSISDLKKLAEALTINIRDLLPNDKTEDKVIVKFHNEGKTWFYPENSDSYEFHELAATSALPFSKSFEMKVNNSNNSDLDLESGLHQYVYNIGNNPVSLTWELNNQTFTESINPNDSLYLKPFIKHNFRGNGKLLILRIGGKVVGDSQRELSIIGKKNAKRAISETIQWFDPKGKN
;
A
#
# COMPACT_ATOMS: atom_id res chain seq x y z
N MET A 1 26.34 -15.11 4.19
CA MET A 1 25.18 -16.04 4.29
C MET A 1 25.00 -16.71 5.66
N GLN A 2 25.80 -17.70 6.12
CA GLN A 2 25.52 -18.41 7.40
C GLN A 2 25.55 -17.52 8.66
N LYS A 3 26.48 -16.57 8.75
CA LYS A 3 26.59 -15.64 9.90
C LYS A 3 25.46 -14.61 9.95
N GLU A 4 24.88 -14.27 8.78
CA GLU A 4 23.76 -13.33 8.62
C GLU A 4 22.40 -14.01 8.88
N GLN A 5 22.29 -15.31 8.56
CA GLN A 5 21.10 -16.11 8.85
C GLN A 5 20.91 -16.32 10.36
N HIS A 6 22.01 -16.46 11.11
CA HIS A 6 21.97 -16.58 12.57
C HIS A 6 21.63 -15.26 13.29
N THR A 7 22.08 -14.11 12.77
CA THR A 7 21.73 -12.79 13.33
C THR A 7 20.30 -12.37 12.96
N SER A 8 19.79 -12.75 11.78
CA SER A 8 18.40 -12.49 11.39
C SER A 8 17.39 -13.31 12.20
N ILE A 9 17.65 -14.61 12.42
CA ILE A 9 16.80 -15.48 13.25
C ILE A 9 16.71 -14.96 14.70
N ASN A 10 17.84 -14.54 15.28
CA ASN A 10 17.87 -13.96 16.63
C ASN A 10 17.06 -12.65 16.71
N SER A 11 17.13 -11.81 15.66
CA SER A 11 16.34 -10.56 15.57
C SER A 11 14.83 -10.81 15.46
N GLU A 12 14.40 -11.79 14.67
CA GLU A 12 12.98 -12.17 14.53
C GLU A 12 12.41 -12.68 15.87
N GLN A 13 13.16 -13.52 16.57
CA GLN A 13 12.72 -14.08 17.84
C GLN A 13 12.62 -13.01 18.95
N ILE A 14 13.57 -12.07 19.00
CA ILE A 14 13.48 -10.90 19.89
C ILE A 14 12.25 -10.06 19.57
N LYS A 15 11.95 -9.81 18.29
CA LYS A 15 10.73 -9.07 17.90
C LYS A 15 9.46 -9.83 18.31
N SER A 16 9.43 -11.15 18.16
CA SER A 16 8.31 -11.99 18.58
C SER A 16 8.11 -11.94 20.11
N GLY A 17 9.19 -12.02 20.90
CA GLY A 17 9.13 -11.87 22.35
C GLY A 17 8.61 -10.51 22.80
N LYS A 18 9.05 -9.43 22.14
CA LYS A 18 8.54 -8.07 22.37
C LYS A 18 7.07 -7.89 21.98
N ASN A 19 6.65 -8.52 20.88
CA ASN A 19 5.25 -8.56 20.49
C ASN A 19 4.39 -9.26 21.54
N PHE A 20 4.85 -10.42 22.04
CA PHE A 20 4.18 -11.14 23.12
C PHE A 20 4.12 -10.30 24.41
N LEU A 21 5.19 -9.60 24.78
CA LEU A 21 5.19 -8.64 25.89
C LEU A 21 4.15 -7.52 25.70
N GLY A 22 4.03 -6.98 24.49
CA GLY A 22 3.01 -5.99 24.14
C GLY A 22 1.60 -6.51 24.41
N ILE A 23 1.28 -7.71 23.92
CA ILE A 23 -0.01 -8.37 24.19
C ILE A 23 -0.27 -8.45 25.69
N LEU A 24 0.68 -8.97 26.47
CA LEU A 24 0.55 -9.11 27.92
C LEU A 24 0.31 -7.75 28.62
N ASN A 25 1.04 -6.71 28.20
CA ASN A 25 0.87 -5.36 28.73
C ASN A 25 -0.54 -4.79 28.46
N ASP A 26 -1.11 -5.07 27.30
CA ASP A 26 -2.42 -4.54 26.89
C ASP A 26 -3.54 -5.17 27.73
N ILE A 27 -3.49 -6.48 27.94
CA ILE A 27 -4.45 -7.22 28.78
C ILE A 27 -4.09 -7.24 30.28
N LYS A 28 -3.10 -6.44 30.70
CA LYS A 28 -2.68 -6.28 32.11
C LYS A 28 -2.30 -7.60 32.77
N ARG A 29 -1.50 -8.42 32.09
CA ARG A 29 -0.98 -9.69 32.61
C ARG A 29 0.51 -9.57 32.88
N ARG A 30 0.92 -9.81 34.12
CA ARG A 30 2.33 -9.98 34.47
C ARG A 30 2.79 -11.38 34.01
N PRO A 31 4.11 -11.63 33.88
CA PRO A 31 4.60 -12.96 33.55
C PRO A 31 4.05 -14.07 34.47
N GLU A 32 3.87 -13.80 35.77
CA GLU A 32 3.26 -14.72 36.73
C GLU A 32 1.77 -14.99 36.48
N ASP A 33 1.01 -13.99 36.03
CA ASP A 33 -0.41 -14.15 35.71
C ASP A 33 -0.55 -14.99 34.44
N ALA A 34 0.24 -14.68 33.40
CA ALA A 34 0.30 -15.46 32.15
C ALA A 34 0.71 -16.92 32.40
N SER A 35 1.72 -17.14 33.25
CA SER A 35 2.17 -18.47 33.65
C SER A 35 1.05 -19.29 34.30
N LYS A 36 0.33 -18.68 35.26
CA LYS A 36 -0.76 -19.32 35.97
C LYS A 36 -1.96 -19.62 35.07
N GLU A 37 -2.37 -18.66 34.24
CA GLU A 37 -3.57 -18.78 33.39
C GLU A 37 -3.36 -19.74 32.23
N LEU A 38 -2.18 -19.73 31.59
CA LEU A 38 -1.85 -20.62 30.48
C LEU A 38 -1.34 -21.99 30.94
N ASN A 39 -1.10 -22.17 32.25
CA ASN A 39 -0.45 -23.36 32.80
C ASN A 39 0.91 -23.66 32.14
N ILE A 40 1.71 -22.60 31.95
CA ILE A 40 3.06 -22.65 31.38
C ILE A 40 4.04 -22.20 32.47
N PRO A 41 5.21 -22.86 32.65
CA PRO A 41 6.18 -22.44 33.66
C PRO A 41 6.59 -20.96 33.51
N LEU A 42 6.70 -20.23 34.63
CA LEU A 42 7.06 -18.81 34.62
C LEU A 42 8.38 -18.54 33.88
N ASN A 43 9.38 -19.38 34.08
CA ASN A 43 10.66 -19.29 33.38
C ASN A 43 10.48 -19.39 31.86
N GLU A 44 9.54 -20.21 31.38
CA GLU A 44 9.25 -20.34 29.95
C GLU A 44 8.61 -19.07 29.39
N ILE A 45 7.65 -18.48 30.10
CA ILE A 45 7.08 -17.18 29.74
C ILE A 45 8.17 -16.10 29.63
N GLN A 46 9.09 -16.05 30.61
CA GLN A 46 10.20 -15.10 30.60
C GLN A 46 11.16 -15.33 29.42
N LEU A 47 11.52 -16.58 29.13
CA LEU A 47 12.37 -16.92 27.98
C LEU A 47 11.72 -16.55 26.64
N ILE A 48 10.39 -16.64 26.53
CA ILE A 48 9.67 -16.18 25.33
C ILE A 48 9.74 -14.66 25.21
N ILE A 49 9.43 -13.92 26.29
CA ILE A 49 9.49 -12.45 26.32
C ILE A 49 10.88 -11.94 25.95
N GLU A 50 11.94 -12.59 26.46
CA GLU A 50 13.34 -12.25 26.17
C GLU A 50 13.80 -12.63 24.74
N GLY A 51 12.96 -13.34 23.97
CA GLY A 51 13.31 -13.84 22.65
C GLY A 51 14.30 -15.00 22.67
N LYS A 52 14.45 -15.70 23.79
CA LYS A 52 15.32 -16.88 23.95
C LYS A 52 14.60 -18.20 23.63
N LYS A 53 13.27 -18.25 23.75
CA LYS A 53 12.43 -19.37 23.31
C LYS A 53 11.36 -18.87 22.33
N PRO A 54 11.05 -19.60 21.24
CA PRO A 54 9.96 -19.19 20.35
C PRO A 54 8.61 -19.43 21.05
N ILE A 55 7.61 -18.64 20.67
CA ILE A 55 6.23 -18.92 21.04
C ILE A 55 5.76 -20.19 20.33
N THR A 56 5.04 -21.08 21.03
CA THR A 56 4.56 -22.34 20.47
C THR A 56 3.09 -22.25 20.07
N THR A 57 2.68 -23.09 19.12
CA THR A 57 1.28 -23.18 18.70
C THR A 57 0.38 -23.63 19.86
N GLU A 58 0.88 -24.48 20.76
CA GLU A 58 0.17 -24.89 21.97
C GLU A 58 -0.14 -23.71 22.89
N LEU A 59 0.84 -22.83 23.14
CA LEU A 59 0.66 -21.62 23.95
C LEU A 59 -0.35 -20.69 23.28
N VAL A 60 -0.23 -20.45 21.97
CA VAL A 60 -1.19 -19.63 21.22
C VAL A 60 -2.61 -20.19 21.34
N ASN A 61 -2.77 -21.50 21.16
CA ASN A 61 -4.07 -22.18 21.28
C ASN A 61 -4.65 -22.13 22.70
N GLN A 62 -3.81 -22.09 23.74
CA GLN A 62 -4.26 -21.87 25.12
C GLN A 62 -4.69 -20.41 25.32
N ALA A 63 -3.90 -19.46 24.82
CA ALA A 63 -4.16 -18.03 24.98
C ALA A 63 -5.48 -17.60 24.33
N ILE A 64 -5.71 -17.97 23.07
CA ILE A 64 -6.94 -17.57 22.33
C ILE A 64 -8.22 -18.20 22.91
N LYS A 65 -8.12 -19.21 23.78
CA LYS A 65 -9.27 -19.81 24.46
C LYS A 65 -9.74 -18.98 25.66
N ILE A 66 -8.85 -18.23 26.30
CA ILE A 66 -9.12 -17.55 27.57
C ILE A 66 -8.92 -16.03 27.51
N TRP A 67 -8.18 -15.54 26.52
CA TRP A 67 -7.95 -14.13 26.29
C TRP A 67 -8.63 -13.66 25.00
N PRO A 68 -9.10 -12.41 24.94
CA PRO A 68 -9.74 -11.85 23.75
C PRO A 68 -8.69 -11.41 22.71
N VAL A 69 -7.88 -12.36 22.26
CA VAL A 69 -6.80 -12.18 21.27
C VAL A 69 -6.94 -13.23 20.18
N ASN A 70 -6.43 -12.95 18.99
CA ASN A 70 -6.46 -13.84 17.85
C ASN A 70 -5.11 -14.55 17.66
N ALA A 71 -5.13 -15.73 17.04
CA ALA A 71 -3.89 -16.47 16.77
C ALA A 71 -2.88 -15.63 15.96
N ARG A 72 -3.38 -14.81 15.03
CA ARG A 72 -2.56 -13.93 14.19
C ARG A 72 -1.80 -12.85 14.96
N ASP A 73 -2.29 -12.44 16.13
CA ASP A 73 -1.67 -11.39 16.93
C ASP A 73 -0.30 -11.84 17.46
N PHE A 74 -0.08 -13.16 17.55
CA PHE A 74 1.18 -13.75 18.01
C PHE A 74 2.24 -13.93 16.91
N TYR A 75 1.84 -13.85 15.63
CA TYR A 75 2.73 -14.10 14.49
C TYR A 75 3.12 -12.78 13.82
N ILE A 76 4.36 -12.36 14.06
CA ILE A 76 4.91 -11.14 13.47
C ILE A 76 5.17 -11.31 11.96
N VAL A 77 5.20 -10.18 11.24
CA VAL A 77 5.67 -10.15 9.86
C VAL A 77 7.16 -10.48 9.83
N ARG A 78 7.54 -11.48 9.01
CA ARG A 78 8.94 -11.82 8.75
C ARG A 78 9.61 -10.71 7.94
N ASP A 79 10.83 -10.34 8.29
CA ASP A 79 11.59 -9.33 7.54
C ASP A 79 12.50 -10.00 6.50
N ASP A 80 12.00 -10.15 5.27
CA ASP A 80 12.77 -10.73 4.16
C ASP A 80 13.64 -9.70 3.41
N CYS A 81 13.73 -8.46 3.92
CA CYS A 81 14.44 -7.34 3.31
C CYS A 81 15.39 -6.70 4.34
N VAL A 82 16.23 -7.52 4.98
CA VAL A 82 17.05 -7.10 6.14
C VAL A 82 18.07 -6.00 5.82
N LEU A 83 18.48 -5.84 4.56
CA LEU A 83 19.41 -4.81 4.10
C LEU A 83 18.72 -3.55 3.59
N GLY A 84 17.39 -3.45 3.75
CA GLY A 84 16.60 -2.29 3.32
C GLY A 84 16.25 -2.28 1.82
N VAL A 85 16.97 -3.06 1.02
CA VAL A 85 16.70 -3.32 -0.40
C VAL A 85 16.63 -4.82 -0.64
N LYS A 86 15.65 -5.27 -1.44
CA LYS A 86 15.53 -6.65 -1.93
C LYS A 86 15.45 -6.63 -3.44
N ILE A 87 16.41 -7.27 -4.09
CA ILE A 87 16.52 -7.34 -5.55
C ILE A 87 16.05 -8.72 -6.01
N MET A 88 15.35 -8.76 -7.14
CA MET A 88 15.00 -9.98 -7.87
C MET A 88 15.52 -9.86 -9.30
N LYS A 89 16.38 -10.82 -9.68
CA LYS A 89 17.03 -10.84 -10.98
C LYS A 89 16.09 -11.29 -12.08
N ALA A 90 16.33 -10.82 -13.31
CA ALA A 90 15.53 -11.19 -14.48
C ALA A 90 15.41 -12.72 -14.65
N GLU A 91 16.48 -13.47 -14.37
CA GLU A 91 16.48 -14.94 -14.46
C GLU A 91 15.60 -15.60 -13.40
N GLU A 92 15.41 -14.96 -12.23
CA GLU A 92 14.47 -15.42 -11.21
C GLU A 92 13.03 -15.18 -11.65
N SER A 93 12.76 -14.02 -12.26
CA SER A 93 11.46 -13.72 -12.86
C SER A 93 11.10 -14.73 -13.95
N ILE A 94 12.04 -15.06 -14.84
CA ILE A 94 11.84 -16.08 -15.89
C ILE A 94 11.49 -17.45 -15.27
N LYS A 95 12.14 -17.85 -14.17
CA LYS A 95 11.87 -19.13 -13.48
C LYS A 95 10.46 -19.20 -12.87
N SER A 96 9.85 -18.06 -12.55
CA SER A 96 8.47 -17.99 -12.05
C SER A 96 7.40 -18.03 -13.16
N GLY A 97 7.86 -18.10 -14.42
CA GLY A 97 7.02 -18.04 -15.62
C GLY A 97 5.90 -19.08 -15.63
N ARG A 98 4.69 -18.62 -15.90
CA ARG A 98 3.50 -19.47 -16.01
C ARG A 98 2.55 -18.94 -17.07
N ILE A 99 2.19 -19.81 -18.01
CA ILE A 99 1.21 -19.49 -19.05
C ILE A 99 -0.19 -19.82 -18.51
N MET A 100 -1.10 -18.85 -18.62
CA MET A 100 -2.50 -19.04 -18.31
C MET A 100 -3.33 -19.00 -19.59
N GLU A 101 -4.13 -20.03 -19.78
CA GLU A 101 -5.07 -20.11 -20.88
C GLU A 101 -6.40 -19.45 -20.53
N ARG A 102 -7.07 -18.89 -21.54
CA ARG A 102 -8.46 -18.47 -21.47
C ARG A 102 -9.18 -18.95 -22.72
N ALA A 103 -10.37 -19.53 -22.55
CA ALA A 103 -11.11 -20.18 -23.62
C ALA A 103 -10.27 -21.21 -24.43
N GLY A 104 -9.41 -21.97 -23.73
CA GLY A 104 -8.58 -23.04 -24.31
C GLY A 104 -7.41 -22.55 -25.16
N LYS A 105 -7.00 -21.28 -25.03
CA LYS A 105 -5.83 -20.71 -25.74
C LYS A 105 -4.90 -20.00 -24.76
N PRO A 106 -3.57 -20.09 -24.92
CA PRO A 106 -2.61 -19.26 -24.20
C PRO A 106 -2.97 -17.78 -24.34
N TYR A 107 -3.16 -17.10 -23.20
CA TYR A 107 -3.62 -15.71 -23.19
C TYR A 107 -2.60 -14.79 -22.54
N TYR A 108 -2.02 -15.23 -21.41
CA TYR A 108 -0.96 -14.51 -20.72
C TYR A 108 0.18 -15.41 -20.32
N GLU A 109 1.40 -14.87 -20.36
CA GLU A 109 2.52 -15.37 -19.56
C GLU A 109 2.72 -14.43 -18.37
N TYR A 110 2.58 -14.94 -17.15
CA TYR A 110 2.87 -14.21 -15.93
C TYR A 110 4.27 -14.54 -15.45
N ARG A 111 4.99 -13.52 -14.96
CA ARG A 111 6.23 -13.65 -14.20
C ARG A 111 6.17 -12.75 -12.97
N ASP A 112 6.57 -13.30 -11.85
CA ASP A 112 6.75 -12.55 -10.61
C ASP A 112 7.91 -11.58 -10.79
N THR A 113 7.80 -10.41 -10.15
CA THR A 113 8.93 -9.50 -9.94
C THR A 113 9.11 -9.22 -8.44
N ALA A 114 10.03 -8.33 -8.07
CA ALA A 114 10.44 -8.13 -6.68
C ALA A 114 9.26 -7.88 -5.73
N MET A 115 9.07 -8.81 -4.79
CA MET A 115 8.11 -8.75 -3.70
C MET A 115 8.81 -8.92 -2.36
N SER A 116 8.26 -8.27 -1.33
CA SER A 116 8.74 -8.40 0.05
C SER A 116 7.57 -8.66 1.00
N THR A 117 7.79 -9.50 2.01
CA THR A 117 6.81 -9.76 3.08
C THR A 117 6.47 -8.52 3.89
N VAL A 118 7.34 -7.51 3.90
CA VAL A 118 7.12 -6.23 4.59
C VAL A 118 6.46 -5.15 3.73
N ALA A 119 6.02 -5.49 2.50
CA ALA A 119 5.43 -4.56 1.56
C ALA A 119 4.13 -5.10 0.92
N PRO A 120 3.18 -4.22 0.56
CA PRO A 120 1.91 -4.66 -0.01
C PRO A 120 1.92 -4.78 -1.54
N PHE A 121 3.08 -4.82 -2.20
CA PHE A 121 3.19 -5.00 -3.65
C PHE A 121 2.89 -6.45 -4.08
N ARG A 122 2.21 -6.59 -5.22
CA ARG A 122 2.04 -7.81 -6.01
C ARG A 122 2.28 -7.48 -7.49
N PRO A 123 3.53 -7.15 -7.85
CA PRO A 123 3.88 -6.71 -9.18
C PRO A 123 4.13 -7.90 -10.10
N GLU A 124 3.46 -7.87 -11.25
CA GLU A 124 3.53 -8.93 -12.24
C GLU A 124 4.03 -8.37 -13.58
N TRP A 125 4.97 -9.06 -14.18
CA TRP A 125 5.29 -8.92 -15.60
C TRP A 125 4.32 -9.83 -16.37
N ILE A 126 3.59 -9.28 -17.33
CA ILE A 126 2.54 -10.03 -18.04
C ILE A 126 2.66 -9.80 -19.55
N LEU A 127 2.97 -10.86 -20.30
CA LEU A 127 3.03 -10.82 -21.76
C LEU A 127 1.66 -11.12 -22.37
N GLU A 128 1.17 -10.26 -23.26
CA GLU A 128 -0.07 -10.44 -24.01
C GLU A 128 0.11 -11.45 -25.16
N LEU A 129 -0.10 -12.74 -24.89
CA LEU A 129 0.05 -13.81 -25.88
C LEU A 129 -1.05 -13.82 -26.95
N TYR A 130 -2.20 -13.21 -26.64
CA TYR A 130 -3.33 -13.18 -27.56
C TYR A 130 -3.32 -11.93 -28.43
N THR A 131 -3.45 -12.11 -29.75
CA THR A 131 -3.53 -11.02 -30.73
C THR A 131 -4.96 -10.77 -31.17
N VAL A 132 -5.43 -9.53 -31.09
CA VAL A 132 -6.77 -9.10 -31.55
C VAL A 132 -6.72 -8.49 -32.95
N SER A 133 -7.77 -8.71 -33.75
CA SER A 133 -7.88 -8.21 -35.13
C SER A 133 -8.17 -6.73 -35.25
N ASP A 134 -8.74 -6.12 -34.21
CA ASP A 134 -9.26 -4.77 -34.18
C ASP A 134 -9.21 -4.19 -32.75
N ASN A 135 -9.60 -2.92 -32.63
CA ASN A 135 -9.68 -2.20 -31.37
C ASN A 135 -11.15 -2.03 -30.93
N ASP A 136 -12.03 -2.99 -31.20
CA ASP A 136 -13.42 -2.93 -30.74
C ASP A 136 -13.50 -3.34 -29.26
N PRO A 137 -14.03 -2.50 -28.35
CA PRO A 137 -14.17 -2.85 -26.94
C PRO A 137 -15.07 -4.06 -26.69
N THR A 138 -15.93 -4.42 -27.66
CA THR A 138 -16.85 -5.55 -27.60
C THR A 138 -16.33 -6.82 -28.28
N ASN A 139 -15.11 -6.79 -28.84
CA ASN A 139 -14.49 -7.93 -29.51
C ASN A 139 -14.61 -9.21 -28.66
N SER A 140 -15.24 -10.24 -29.23
CA SER A 140 -15.57 -11.50 -28.57
C SER A 140 -14.35 -12.33 -28.19
N ASP A 141 -13.22 -12.08 -28.83
CA ASP A 141 -11.98 -12.79 -28.58
C ASP A 141 -11.31 -12.34 -27.27
N VAL A 142 -11.64 -11.14 -26.78
CA VAL A 142 -11.09 -10.60 -25.55
C VAL A 142 -11.69 -11.34 -24.35
N GLN A 143 -10.82 -11.98 -23.57
CA GLN A 143 -11.21 -12.76 -22.39
C GLN A 143 -11.08 -11.93 -21.12
N TRP A 144 -12.21 -11.48 -20.57
CA TRP A 144 -12.28 -10.57 -19.42
C TRP A 144 -12.02 -11.29 -18.09
N ASN A 145 -11.37 -10.60 -17.15
CA ASN A 145 -11.36 -11.04 -15.76
C ASN A 145 -12.63 -10.59 -15.01
N ASN A 146 -12.75 -11.00 -13.74
CA ASN A 146 -13.86 -10.60 -12.86
C ASN A 146 -13.60 -9.30 -12.10
N GLY A 147 -12.51 -8.58 -12.42
CA GLY A 147 -11.89 -7.64 -11.49
C GLY A 147 -11.20 -8.39 -10.36
N HIS A 148 -10.41 -7.68 -9.56
CA HIS A 148 -9.70 -8.26 -8.42
C HIS A 148 -9.51 -7.22 -7.32
N PHE A 149 -9.18 -7.67 -6.11
CA PHE A 149 -9.16 -6.82 -4.92
C PHE A 149 -8.00 -5.82 -4.87
N MET A 150 -6.90 -6.10 -5.55
CA MET A 150 -5.73 -5.23 -5.52
C MET A 150 -5.99 -3.96 -6.34
N HIS A 151 -5.48 -2.83 -5.87
CA HIS A 151 -5.31 -1.68 -6.75
C HIS A 151 -4.31 -2.06 -7.84
N GLN A 152 -4.46 -1.50 -9.03
CA GLN A 152 -3.52 -1.78 -10.11
C GLN A 152 -3.10 -0.50 -10.81
N PHE A 153 -1.80 -0.22 -10.73
CA PHE A 153 -1.10 0.63 -11.65
C PHE A 153 -0.52 -0.25 -12.77
N THR A 154 -0.47 0.24 -14.00
CA THR A 154 0.11 -0.51 -15.11
C THR A 154 0.89 0.40 -16.04
N TYR A 155 2.07 -0.04 -16.44
CA TYR A 155 2.91 0.57 -17.46
C TYR A 155 2.93 -0.32 -18.71
N PHE A 156 2.81 0.27 -19.88
CA PHE A 156 2.69 -0.44 -21.15
C PHE A 156 4.00 -0.41 -21.93
N ILE A 157 4.35 -1.55 -22.54
CA ILE A 157 5.50 -1.74 -23.42
C ILE A 157 5.02 -2.44 -24.69
N GLY A 158 5.20 -1.81 -25.84
CA GLY A 158 4.71 -2.30 -27.12
C GLY A 158 3.24 -1.92 -27.38
N GLU A 159 2.61 -2.62 -28.31
CA GLU A 159 1.31 -2.27 -28.88
C GLU A 159 0.16 -3.02 -28.19
N VAL A 160 -0.22 -2.55 -27.00
CA VAL A 160 -1.21 -3.20 -26.13
C VAL A 160 -2.57 -2.51 -26.23
N ASN A 161 -3.65 -3.27 -26.34
CA ASN A 161 -5.00 -2.78 -26.06
C ASN A 161 -5.35 -3.05 -24.60
N PHE A 162 -5.78 -2.02 -23.88
CA PHE A 162 -6.29 -2.09 -22.52
C PHE A 162 -7.82 -2.00 -22.52
N TYR A 163 -8.48 -3.11 -22.22
CA TYR A 163 -9.93 -3.21 -22.12
C TYR A 163 -10.38 -3.05 -20.67
N TYR A 164 -11.41 -2.24 -20.42
CA TYR A 164 -11.98 -2.06 -19.09
C TYR A 164 -13.49 -1.81 -19.13
N ARG A 165 -14.17 -2.10 -18.02
CA ARG A 165 -15.61 -1.89 -17.89
C ARG A 165 -15.90 -0.64 -17.06
N THR A 166 -16.76 0.24 -17.55
CA THR A 166 -17.20 1.42 -16.78
C THR A 166 -18.15 1.01 -15.64
N PRO A 167 -18.42 1.89 -14.66
CA PRO A 167 -19.41 1.62 -13.60
C PRO A 167 -20.80 1.23 -14.13
N ASN A 168 -21.21 1.78 -15.28
CA ASN A 168 -22.50 1.47 -15.92
C ASN A 168 -22.49 0.16 -16.72
N GLY A 169 -21.36 -0.55 -16.72
CA GLY A 169 -21.23 -1.83 -17.39
C GLY A 169 -20.85 -1.76 -18.87
N GLU A 170 -20.56 -0.57 -19.41
CA GLU A 170 -20.07 -0.38 -20.78
C GLU A 170 -18.63 -0.90 -20.91
N LYS A 171 -18.32 -1.60 -22.01
CA LYS A 171 -16.95 -2.00 -22.33
C LYS A 171 -16.24 -0.84 -23.05
N LYS A 172 -15.04 -0.51 -22.63
CA LYS A 172 -14.15 0.46 -23.27
C LYS A 172 -12.79 -0.18 -23.57
N VAL A 173 -12.06 0.44 -24.48
CA VAL A 173 -10.70 0.06 -24.85
C VAL A 173 -9.85 1.31 -25.02
N ALA A 174 -8.65 1.28 -24.44
CA ALA A 174 -7.61 2.27 -24.64
C ALA A 174 -6.48 1.63 -25.47
N ILE A 175 -6.08 2.31 -26.54
CA ILE A 175 -5.03 1.85 -27.46
C ILE A 175 -3.69 2.36 -26.92
N MET A 176 -2.96 1.51 -26.21
CA MET A 176 -1.75 1.89 -25.47
C MET A 176 -0.50 1.57 -26.27
N ASN A 177 0.56 2.32 -26.01
CA ASN A 177 1.90 2.17 -26.56
C ASN A 177 2.95 2.24 -25.44
N THR A 178 4.21 1.97 -25.79
CA THR A 178 5.34 2.08 -24.86
C THR A 178 5.37 3.44 -24.17
N GLY A 179 5.40 3.44 -22.84
CA GLY A 179 5.45 4.66 -22.03
C GLY A 179 4.10 5.08 -21.47
N ASP A 180 3.00 4.63 -22.08
CA ASP A 180 1.67 4.91 -21.55
C ASP A 180 1.47 4.19 -20.21
N SER A 181 0.51 4.67 -19.41
CA SER A 181 0.20 4.07 -18.13
C SER A 181 -1.27 4.22 -17.75
N MET A 182 -1.69 3.42 -16.77
CA MET A 182 -3.03 3.54 -16.20
C MET A 182 -3.07 3.23 -14.71
N TYR A 183 -4.16 3.67 -14.08
CA TYR A 183 -4.64 3.17 -12.81
C TYR A 183 -6.06 2.63 -12.97
N ILE A 184 -6.37 1.51 -12.32
CA ILE A 184 -7.71 0.92 -12.27
C ILE A 184 -8.09 0.58 -10.82
N THR A 185 -9.31 0.97 -10.44
CA THR A 185 -9.88 0.74 -9.11
C THR A 185 -10.15 -0.77 -8.89
N PRO A 186 -10.01 -1.27 -7.64
CA PRO A 186 -10.37 -2.65 -7.30
C PRO A 186 -11.73 -3.07 -7.82
N PHE A 187 -11.83 -4.33 -8.22
CA PHE A 187 -13.00 -5.01 -8.77
C PHE A 187 -13.53 -4.49 -10.13
N THR A 188 -12.91 -3.46 -10.72
CA THR A 188 -13.23 -3.08 -12.11
C THR A 188 -12.69 -4.15 -13.07
N ARG A 189 -13.59 -4.76 -13.87
CA ARG A 189 -13.24 -5.80 -14.84
C ARG A 189 -12.37 -5.24 -15.97
N HIS A 190 -11.35 -5.97 -16.35
CA HIS A 190 -10.42 -5.58 -17.40
C HIS A 190 -9.75 -6.77 -18.10
N SER A 191 -9.11 -6.47 -19.23
CA SER A 191 -8.28 -7.38 -20.01
C SER A 191 -7.26 -6.59 -20.85
N PHE A 192 -6.27 -7.29 -21.38
CA PHE A 192 -5.23 -6.81 -22.27
C PHE A 192 -5.05 -7.77 -23.44
N ALA A 193 -4.65 -7.24 -24.61
CA ALA A 193 -4.28 -8.04 -25.77
C ALA A 193 -3.28 -7.29 -26.65
N THR A 194 -2.51 -8.03 -27.44
CA THR A 194 -1.60 -7.48 -28.45
C THR A 194 -2.39 -7.10 -29.70
N ARG A 195 -2.06 -5.97 -30.34
CA ARG A 195 -2.71 -5.60 -31.60
C ARG A 195 -2.21 -6.43 -32.79
N LYS A 196 -3.07 -6.65 -33.78
CA LYS A 196 -2.65 -7.27 -35.04
C LYS A 196 -1.64 -6.38 -35.77
N GLY A 197 -0.55 -6.99 -36.24
CA GLY A 197 0.51 -6.31 -36.99
C GLY A 197 1.70 -5.85 -36.14
N SER A 198 1.62 -5.98 -34.82
CA SER A 198 2.74 -5.72 -33.92
C SER A 198 3.91 -6.67 -34.21
N LYS A 199 5.14 -6.15 -34.11
CA LYS A 199 6.36 -6.93 -34.38
C LYS A 199 6.63 -7.99 -33.31
N GLU A 200 6.24 -7.69 -32.08
CA GLU A 200 6.41 -8.52 -30.90
C GLU A 200 5.12 -8.46 -30.09
N ASN A 201 4.95 -9.41 -29.15
CA ASN A 201 3.84 -9.36 -28.21
C ASN A 201 3.94 -8.10 -27.35
N GLY A 202 2.80 -7.49 -27.08
CA GLY A 202 2.66 -6.48 -26.06
C GLY A 202 3.04 -7.03 -24.68
N LEU A 203 3.53 -6.14 -23.84
CA LEU A 203 3.92 -6.42 -22.48
C LEU A 203 3.37 -5.34 -21.56
N ILE A 204 2.87 -5.75 -20.40
CA ILE A 204 2.58 -4.84 -19.29
C ILE A 204 3.39 -5.18 -18.05
N LEU A 205 3.74 -4.13 -17.30
CA LEU A 205 4.16 -4.23 -15.91
C LEU A 205 2.94 -3.89 -15.04
N ALA A 206 2.17 -4.92 -14.66
CA ALA A 206 0.99 -4.80 -13.82
C ALA A 206 1.40 -4.76 -12.34
N ILE A 207 1.72 -3.56 -11.85
CA ILE A 207 2.18 -3.34 -10.48
C ILE A 207 0.95 -3.20 -9.58
N THR A 208 0.40 -4.34 -9.16
CA THR A 208 -0.75 -4.36 -8.25
C THR A 208 -0.31 -4.20 -6.79
N TYR A 209 -1.18 -3.65 -5.94
CA TYR A 209 -0.87 -3.47 -4.52
C TYR A 209 -2.09 -3.36 -3.61
N GLY A 210 -1.88 -3.74 -2.36
CA GLY A 210 -2.84 -3.55 -1.28
C GLY A 210 -2.90 -2.11 -0.79
N GLY A 211 -4.12 -1.58 -0.67
CA GLY A 211 -4.40 -0.31 0.01
C GLY A 211 -4.66 -0.48 1.51
N LYS A 212 -5.49 0.41 2.06
CA LYS A 212 -5.87 0.41 3.48
C LYS A 212 -6.78 -0.76 3.89
N LEU A 213 -7.45 -1.40 2.93
CA LEU A 213 -8.41 -2.47 3.20
C LEU A 213 -7.80 -3.86 3.35
N THR A 214 -6.49 -4.05 3.20
CA THR A 214 -5.85 -5.37 3.32
C THR A 214 -5.48 -5.70 4.76
N GLY A 215 -5.42 -6.99 5.13
CA GLY A 215 -4.96 -7.41 6.45
C GLY A 215 -6.00 -7.14 7.54
N ASP A 216 -5.62 -6.46 8.62
CA ASP A 216 -6.44 -6.34 9.84
C ASP A 216 -7.77 -5.63 9.59
N VAL A 217 -7.76 -4.56 8.80
CA VAL A 217 -9.00 -3.86 8.39
C VAL A 217 -9.96 -4.80 7.66
N GLN A 218 -9.45 -5.70 6.82
CA GLN A 218 -10.28 -6.70 6.15
C GLN A 218 -10.88 -7.70 7.14
N GLN A 219 -10.09 -8.14 8.12
CA GLN A 219 -10.53 -9.12 9.11
C GLN A 219 -11.56 -8.51 10.06
N GLU A 220 -11.39 -7.26 10.46
CA GLU A 220 -12.35 -6.52 11.26
C GLU A 220 -13.69 -6.37 10.52
N LEU A 221 -13.68 -5.95 9.25
CA LEU A 221 -14.89 -5.89 8.43
C LEU A 221 -15.50 -7.28 8.19
N SER A 222 -14.68 -8.31 8.01
CA SER A 222 -15.15 -9.69 7.78
C SER A 222 -15.77 -10.33 9.02
N ALA A 223 -15.49 -9.82 10.22
CA ALA A 223 -16.12 -10.27 11.45
C ALA A 223 -17.53 -9.67 11.63
N LEU A 224 -17.89 -8.64 10.86
CA LEU A 224 -19.23 -8.09 10.79
C LEU A 224 -20.11 -8.89 9.82
N SER A 225 -21.43 -8.79 9.98
CA SER A 225 -22.34 -9.23 8.91
C SER A 225 -22.13 -8.36 7.67
N VAL A 226 -22.45 -8.90 6.49
CA VAL A 226 -22.37 -8.13 5.23
C VAL A 226 -23.18 -6.84 5.31
N GLU A 227 -24.36 -6.89 5.95
CA GLU A 227 -25.21 -5.72 6.16
C GLU A 227 -24.50 -4.64 7.00
N LEU A 228 -23.95 -5.02 8.16
CA LEU A 228 -23.26 -4.09 9.05
C LEU A 228 -22.01 -3.50 8.40
N GLY A 229 -21.17 -4.35 7.77
CA GLY A 229 -19.94 -3.90 7.11
C GLY A 229 -20.21 -2.99 5.91
N SER A 230 -21.31 -3.21 5.18
CA SER A 230 -21.66 -2.38 4.01
C SER A 230 -22.01 -0.95 4.38
N ASN A 231 -22.48 -0.68 5.61
CA ASN A 231 -22.80 0.67 6.06
C ASN A 231 -21.57 1.60 6.19
N PHE A 232 -20.34 1.05 6.21
CA PHE A 232 -19.12 1.86 6.14
C PHE A 232 -18.81 2.40 4.73
N ALA A 233 -19.48 1.90 3.69
CA ALA A 233 -19.32 2.39 2.33
C ALA A 233 -20.16 3.67 2.12
N LEU A 234 -19.60 4.82 2.51
CA LEU A 234 -20.23 6.13 2.30
C LEU A 234 -20.39 6.46 0.81
N ASP A 235 -21.39 7.28 0.47
CA ASP A 235 -21.64 7.72 -0.91
C ASP A 235 -20.61 8.77 -1.36
N PHE A 236 -19.57 8.30 -2.05
CA PHE A 236 -18.53 9.14 -2.67
C PHE A 236 -18.71 9.21 -4.20
N SER A 237 -19.95 9.21 -4.68
CA SER A 237 -20.27 9.35 -6.12
C SER A 237 -20.02 10.76 -6.67
N SER A 238 -20.04 11.77 -5.80
CA SER A 238 -19.70 13.17 -6.09
C SER A 238 -19.03 13.82 -4.88
N THR A 239 -18.41 15.00 -5.07
CA THR A 239 -17.81 15.76 -3.96
C THR A 239 -18.88 16.23 -2.97
N GLU A 240 -20.04 16.63 -3.48
CA GLU A 240 -21.20 17.06 -2.70
C GLU A 240 -21.80 15.92 -1.88
N SER A 241 -22.06 14.76 -2.50
CA SER A 241 -22.52 13.55 -1.79
C SER A 241 -21.54 13.13 -0.70
N ALA A 242 -20.23 13.14 -1.00
CA ALA A 242 -19.20 12.77 -0.04
C ALA A 242 -19.18 13.73 1.15
N SER A 243 -19.26 15.04 0.91
CA SER A 243 -19.32 16.04 1.99
C SER A 243 -20.54 15.83 2.90
N GLY A 244 -21.72 15.59 2.32
CA GLY A 244 -22.94 15.34 3.07
C GLY A 244 -22.88 14.03 3.87
N ALA A 245 -22.40 12.94 3.25
CA ALA A 245 -22.27 11.63 3.89
C ALA A 245 -21.29 11.65 5.07
N ILE A 246 -20.15 12.35 4.93
CA ILE A 246 -19.17 12.51 6.03
C ILE A 246 -19.77 13.30 7.19
N LEU A 247 -20.45 14.42 6.92
CA LEU A 247 -21.10 15.21 7.97
C LEU A 247 -22.18 14.39 8.70
N ASN A 248 -23.03 13.69 7.94
CA ASN A 248 -24.07 12.83 8.49
C ASN A 248 -23.48 11.72 9.37
N TYR A 249 -22.40 11.07 8.91
CA TYR A 249 -21.69 10.05 9.70
C TYR A 249 -21.18 10.63 11.03
N HIS A 250 -20.48 11.76 10.99
CA HIS A 250 -19.94 12.40 12.21
C HIS A 250 -21.03 12.88 13.17
N ARG A 251 -22.15 13.42 12.66
CA ARG A 251 -23.30 13.78 13.50
C ARG A 251 -23.89 12.55 14.19
N ASN A 252 -24.07 11.45 13.44
CA ASN A 252 -24.69 10.23 13.96
C ASN A 252 -23.82 9.55 15.02
N ILE A 253 -22.50 9.44 14.82
CA ILE A 253 -21.60 8.86 15.84
C ILE A 253 -21.48 9.74 17.09
N SER A 254 -21.81 11.03 16.98
CA SER A 254 -21.91 11.95 18.12
C SER A 254 -23.28 11.89 18.82
N ASN A 255 -24.22 11.08 18.32
CA ASN A 255 -25.61 11.01 18.77
C ASN A 255 -26.36 12.36 18.73
N PHE A 256 -25.95 13.28 17.84
CA PHE A 256 -26.60 14.58 17.72
C PHE A 256 -27.83 14.51 16.81
N THR A 257 -28.94 15.08 17.26
CA THR A 257 -30.03 15.44 16.34
C THR A 257 -29.64 16.68 15.53
N LEU A 258 -30.41 17.01 14.50
CA LEU A 258 -30.18 18.26 13.75
C LEU A 258 -30.40 19.49 14.64
N GLU A 259 -31.34 19.43 15.59
CA GLU A 259 -31.59 20.48 16.57
C GLU A 259 -30.39 20.68 17.49
N GLU A 260 -29.78 19.58 17.95
CA GLU A 260 -28.60 19.64 18.83
C GLU A 260 -27.40 20.21 18.09
N LEU A 261 -27.12 19.72 16.87
CA LEU A 261 -26.04 20.24 16.05
C LEU A 261 -26.27 21.72 15.70
N SER A 262 -27.51 22.11 15.40
CA SER A 262 -27.89 23.50 15.11
C SER A 262 -27.60 24.43 16.29
N ARG A 263 -27.98 24.01 17.51
CA ARG A 263 -27.70 24.77 18.73
C ARG A 263 -26.20 24.96 18.96
N ASN A 264 -25.43 23.89 18.79
CA ASN A 264 -23.99 23.90 19.08
C ASN A 264 -23.16 24.61 18.00
N SER A 265 -23.57 24.54 16.72
CA SER A 265 -22.85 25.20 15.62
C SER A 265 -23.38 26.60 15.29
N SER A 266 -24.55 26.98 15.81
CA SER A 266 -25.29 28.19 15.40
C SER A 266 -25.59 28.24 13.89
N ILE A 267 -25.75 27.08 13.26
CA ILE A 267 -26.19 26.92 11.85
C ILE A 267 -27.65 26.47 11.86
N SER A 268 -28.47 27.04 10.98
CA SER A 268 -29.90 26.69 10.93
C SER A 268 -30.13 25.22 10.54
N ILE A 269 -31.19 24.61 11.07
CA ILE A 269 -31.56 23.21 10.75
C ILE A 269 -31.70 23.00 9.22
N ASP A 270 -32.27 23.97 8.50
CA ASP A 270 -32.46 23.86 7.05
C ASP A 270 -31.13 23.91 6.28
N GLU A 271 -30.15 24.68 6.75
CA GLU A 271 -28.80 24.64 6.20
C GLU A 271 -28.12 23.31 6.49
N LEU A 272 -28.25 22.76 7.70
CA LEU A 272 -27.71 21.44 8.03
C LEU A 272 -28.31 20.33 7.16
N LYS A 273 -29.63 20.35 6.92
CA LYS A 273 -30.29 19.43 5.97
C LYS A 273 -29.74 19.58 4.56
N SER A 274 -29.48 20.81 4.12
CA SER A 274 -28.91 21.09 2.80
C SER A 274 -27.47 20.58 2.68
N PHE A 275 -26.69 20.65 3.77
CA PHE A 275 -25.34 20.09 3.82
C PHE A 275 -25.35 18.56 3.81
N GLU A 276 -26.12 17.90 4.69
CA GLU A 276 -26.16 16.43 4.76
C GLU A 276 -26.74 15.76 3.52
N SER A 277 -27.62 16.44 2.78
CA SER A 277 -28.17 15.95 1.51
C SER A 277 -27.27 16.21 0.30
N GLY A 278 -26.15 16.92 0.46
CA GLY A 278 -25.27 17.31 -0.66
C GLY A 278 -25.86 18.39 -1.57
N LEU A 279 -26.94 19.09 -1.17
CA LEU A 279 -27.51 20.19 -1.96
C LEU A 279 -26.65 21.46 -1.92
N LYS A 280 -25.87 21.64 -0.85
CA LYS A 280 -24.99 22.79 -0.64
C LYS A 280 -23.72 22.33 0.06
N LEU A 281 -22.56 22.83 -0.37
CA LEU A 281 -21.31 22.63 0.36
C LEU A 281 -21.19 23.65 1.51
N PRO A 282 -20.77 23.23 2.72
CA PRO A 282 -20.47 24.16 3.80
C PRO A 282 -19.29 25.07 3.43
N SER A 283 -19.34 26.35 3.82
CA SER A 283 -18.17 27.22 3.68
C SER A 283 -17.07 26.83 4.67
N ILE A 284 -15.84 27.32 4.50
CA ILE A 284 -14.77 27.11 5.50
C ILE A 284 -15.17 27.63 6.90
N SER A 285 -15.97 28.70 6.95
CA SER A 285 -16.51 29.23 8.22
C SER A 285 -17.49 28.25 8.85
N ASP A 286 -18.37 27.65 8.05
CA ASP A 286 -19.33 26.65 8.52
C ASP A 286 -18.63 25.36 8.95
N LEU A 287 -17.64 24.89 8.18
CA LEU A 287 -16.82 23.73 8.55
C LEU A 287 -16.10 23.93 9.89
N LYS A 288 -15.61 25.15 10.19
CA LYS A 288 -15.02 25.46 11.50
C LYS A 288 -16.03 25.29 12.63
N LYS A 289 -17.22 25.88 12.48
CA LYS A 289 -18.31 25.76 13.47
C LYS A 289 -18.77 24.32 13.66
N LEU A 290 -18.91 23.56 12.57
CA LEU A 290 -19.31 22.16 12.60
C LEU A 290 -18.24 21.29 13.26
N ALA A 291 -16.96 21.49 12.91
CA ALA A 291 -15.85 20.74 13.49
C ALA A 291 -15.73 21.00 15.00
N GLU A 292 -15.87 22.27 15.43
CA GLU A 292 -15.90 22.64 16.84
C GLU A 292 -17.09 22.00 17.58
N ALA A 293 -18.30 22.12 17.03
CA ALA A 293 -19.50 21.52 17.61
C ALA A 293 -19.42 19.99 17.75
N LEU A 294 -18.76 19.31 16.81
CA LEU A 294 -18.59 17.86 16.78
C LEU A 294 -17.30 17.40 17.49
N THR A 295 -16.47 18.32 18.01
CA THR A 295 -15.16 18.02 18.64
C THR A 295 -14.23 17.21 17.71
N ILE A 296 -14.15 17.61 16.45
CA ILE A 296 -13.27 17.00 15.43
C ILE A 296 -12.47 18.08 14.69
N ASN A 297 -11.57 17.68 13.79
CA ASN A 297 -10.87 18.64 12.94
C ASN A 297 -11.67 18.90 11.66
N ILE A 298 -11.50 20.08 11.06
CA ILE A 298 -12.05 20.38 9.71
C ILE A 298 -11.66 19.30 8.70
N ARG A 299 -10.43 18.78 8.79
CA ARG A 299 -9.93 17.69 7.93
C ARG A 299 -10.87 16.49 7.94
N ASP A 300 -11.43 16.15 9.09
CA ASP A 300 -12.26 14.95 9.25
C ASP A 300 -13.67 15.17 8.67
N LEU A 301 -14.04 16.41 8.32
CA LEU A 301 -15.25 16.78 7.57
C LEU A 301 -15.02 16.97 6.06
N LEU A 302 -13.76 17.00 5.61
CA LEU A 302 -13.43 17.27 4.21
C LEU A 302 -13.41 15.97 3.39
N PRO A 303 -14.17 15.88 2.28
CA PRO A 303 -13.90 14.88 1.26
C PRO A 303 -12.62 15.26 0.48
N ASN A 304 -12.23 14.42 -0.48
CA ASN A 304 -11.21 14.81 -1.45
C ASN A 304 -11.68 16.01 -2.29
N ASP A 305 -10.73 16.83 -2.77
CA ASP A 305 -11.04 18.03 -3.57
C ASP A 305 -11.80 17.75 -4.87
N LYS A 306 -11.67 16.53 -5.41
CA LYS A 306 -12.40 16.07 -6.59
C LYS A 306 -12.72 14.57 -6.51
N THR A 307 -13.77 14.18 -7.21
CA THR A 307 -14.08 12.78 -7.48
C THR A 307 -13.31 12.33 -8.73
N GLU A 308 -12.52 11.27 -8.60
CA GLU A 308 -11.71 10.72 -9.70
C GLU A 308 -12.46 9.60 -10.43
N ASP A 309 -12.18 9.44 -11.72
CA ASP A 309 -12.65 8.30 -12.49
C ASP A 309 -12.12 6.98 -11.91
N LYS A 310 -12.92 5.90 -12.05
CA LYS A 310 -12.52 4.56 -11.58
C LYS A 310 -11.36 3.97 -12.39
N VAL A 311 -11.17 4.45 -13.61
CA VAL A 311 -10.06 4.11 -14.51
C VAL A 311 -9.43 5.40 -15.00
N ILE A 312 -8.14 5.56 -14.77
CA ILE A 312 -7.36 6.70 -15.24
C ILE A 312 -6.39 6.17 -16.29
N VAL A 313 -6.53 6.64 -17.52
CA VAL A 313 -5.58 6.40 -18.59
C VAL A 313 -4.74 7.65 -18.74
N LYS A 314 -3.41 7.49 -18.84
CA LYS A 314 -2.49 8.60 -19.10
C LYS A 314 -1.54 8.19 -20.22
N PHE A 315 -1.63 8.89 -21.34
CA PHE A 315 -0.69 8.71 -22.44
C PHE A 315 0.65 9.36 -22.09
N HIS A 316 1.75 8.80 -22.60
CA HIS A 316 3.09 9.28 -22.27
C HIS A 316 3.28 10.76 -22.60
N ASN A 317 2.67 11.28 -23.65
CA ASN A 317 2.76 12.70 -24.02
C ASN A 317 2.01 13.66 -23.08
N GLU A 318 1.21 13.15 -22.15
CA GLU A 318 0.46 13.94 -21.15
C GLU A 318 1.23 14.09 -19.83
N GLY A 319 2.29 13.29 -19.62
CA GLY A 319 3.09 13.31 -18.41
C GLY A 319 4.00 14.52 -18.31
N LYS A 320 4.03 15.14 -17.12
CA LYS A 320 4.97 16.22 -16.82
C LYS A 320 6.37 15.66 -16.63
N THR A 321 7.37 16.39 -17.08
CA THR A 321 8.78 16.06 -16.86
C THR A 321 9.48 17.12 -16.02
N TRP A 322 10.46 16.69 -15.23
CA TRP A 322 11.37 17.59 -14.51
C TRP A 322 12.70 16.91 -14.23
N PHE A 323 13.76 17.71 -14.12
CA PHE A 323 15.07 17.24 -13.68
C PHE A 323 15.14 17.21 -12.16
N TYR A 324 15.93 16.28 -11.64
CA TYR A 324 16.18 16.16 -10.21
C TYR A 324 17.61 15.67 -9.94
N PRO A 325 18.28 16.14 -8.88
CA PRO A 325 17.90 17.28 -8.02
C PRO A 325 18.03 18.65 -8.71
N GLU A 326 17.58 19.75 -8.08
CA GLU A 326 17.48 21.10 -8.70
C GLU A 326 18.76 21.60 -9.40
N ASN A 327 19.93 21.23 -8.90
CA ASN A 327 21.24 21.64 -9.45
C ASN A 327 21.95 20.53 -10.23
N SER A 328 21.25 19.47 -10.65
CA SER A 328 21.83 18.37 -11.42
C SER A 328 20.81 17.72 -12.34
N ASP A 329 21.25 17.33 -13.52
CA ASP A 329 20.47 16.53 -14.47
C ASP A 329 20.64 15.02 -14.22
N SER A 330 21.08 14.59 -13.03
CA SER A 330 21.30 13.16 -12.69
C SER A 330 20.08 12.29 -13.01
N TYR A 331 18.88 12.85 -12.84
CA TYR A 331 17.64 12.19 -13.21
C TYR A 331 16.71 13.13 -13.99
N GLU A 332 15.98 12.56 -14.94
CA GLU A 332 14.79 13.15 -15.52
C GLU A 332 13.59 12.28 -15.13
N PHE A 333 12.69 12.84 -14.33
CA PHE A 333 11.44 12.18 -13.94
C PHE A 333 10.35 12.51 -14.94
N HIS A 334 9.53 11.52 -15.24
CA HIS A 334 8.32 11.63 -16.03
C HIS A 334 7.14 11.08 -15.22
N GLU A 335 6.15 11.93 -14.94
CA GLU A 335 4.97 11.56 -14.14
C GLU A 335 4.03 10.64 -14.94
N LEU A 336 3.76 9.46 -14.39
CA LEU A 336 2.83 8.49 -14.97
C LEU A 336 1.41 8.65 -14.41
N ALA A 337 0.51 7.70 -14.70
CA ALA A 337 -0.88 7.73 -14.23
C ALA A 337 -0.97 7.69 -12.71
N ALA A 338 -1.78 8.58 -12.14
CA ALA A 338 -2.02 8.71 -10.70
C ALA A 338 -3.46 9.16 -10.42
N THR A 339 -3.95 8.91 -9.21
CA THR A 339 -5.28 9.30 -8.73
C THR A 339 -5.18 10.01 -7.38
N SER A 340 -5.93 11.11 -7.18
CA SER A 340 -6.02 11.77 -5.88
C SER A 340 -6.69 10.88 -4.81
N ALA A 341 -7.46 9.86 -5.22
CA ALA A 341 -8.03 8.86 -4.31
C ALA A 341 -6.96 8.02 -3.59
N LEU A 342 -5.73 7.97 -4.13
CA LEU A 342 -4.58 7.30 -3.55
C LEU A 342 -3.41 8.30 -3.50
N PRO A 343 -3.46 9.32 -2.62
CA PRO A 343 -2.53 10.45 -2.66
C PRO A 343 -1.08 10.04 -2.36
N PHE A 344 -0.88 8.85 -1.78
CA PHE A 344 0.43 8.26 -1.49
C PHE A 344 0.87 7.19 -2.51
N SER A 345 0.16 7.06 -3.64
CA SER A 345 0.60 6.29 -4.79
C SER A 345 1.23 7.24 -5.80
N LYS A 346 2.53 7.07 -6.08
CA LYS A 346 3.30 7.93 -6.98
C LYS A 346 4.06 7.07 -7.99
N SER A 347 3.79 7.26 -9.27
CA SER A 347 4.35 6.48 -10.36
C SER A 347 5.22 7.36 -11.26
N PHE A 348 6.39 6.87 -11.61
CA PHE A 348 7.36 7.59 -12.41
C PHE A 348 8.04 6.67 -13.41
N GLU A 349 8.26 7.18 -14.62
CA GLU A 349 9.39 6.74 -15.43
C GLU A 349 10.56 7.67 -15.09
N MET A 350 11.73 7.10 -14.80
CA MET A 350 12.92 7.87 -14.43
C MET A 350 14.07 7.50 -15.36
N LYS A 351 14.50 8.46 -16.16
CA LYS A 351 15.75 8.35 -16.90
C LYS A 351 16.91 8.71 -15.96
N VAL A 352 17.87 7.81 -15.86
CA VAL A 352 19.12 8.01 -15.12
C VAL A 352 20.15 8.50 -16.13
N ASN A 353 20.65 9.72 -15.94
CA ASN A 353 21.70 10.30 -16.78
C ASN A 353 23.07 10.05 -16.14
N ASN A 354 24.11 10.02 -16.97
CA ASN A 354 25.46 9.72 -16.51
C ASN A 354 25.99 10.86 -15.64
N SER A 355 26.02 10.63 -14.33
CA SER A 355 26.48 11.57 -13.32
C SER A 355 27.61 10.95 -12.52
N ASN A 356 28.66 11.72 -12.28
CA ASN A 356 29.80 11.33 -11.43
C ASN A 356 29.55 11.65 -9.95
N ASN A 357 28.39 12.19 -9.59
CA ASN A 357 28.07 12.52 -8.19
C ASN A 357 27.92 11.23 -7.37
N SER A 358 28.55 11.13 -6.18
CA SER A 358 28.36 9.99 -5.26
C SER A 358 27.22 10.16 -4.26
N ASP A 359 26.58 11.33 -4.21
CA ASP A 359 25.57 11.66 -3.20
C ASP A 359 24.36 10.72 -3.24
N LEU A 360 23.86 10.32 -2.07
CA LEU A 360 22.60 9.59 -1.93
C LEU A 360 21.43 10.59 -2.00
N ASP A 361 21.12 11.00 -3.21
CA ASP A 361 20.24 12.11 -3.55
C ASP A 361 18.74 11.75 -3.60
N LEU A 362 18.38 10.47 -3.44
CA LEU A 362 16.99 10.01 -3.38
C LEU A 362 16.63 9.47 -1.99
N GLU A 363 15.51 9.95 -1.46
CA GLU A 363 14.89 9.44 -0.23
C GLU A 363 13.36 9.58 -0.33
N SER A 364 12.62 8.57 0.11
CA SER A 364 11.16 8.62 0.15
C SER A 364 10.61 7.87 1.37
N GLY A 365 9.68 8.48 2.10
CA GLY A 365 8.97 7.84 3.21
C GLY A 365 7.91 6.80 2.79
N LEU A 366 7.98 6.30 1.55
CA LEU A 366 7.02 5.35 0.96
C LEU A 366 7.75 4.03 0.61
N HIS A 367 7.00 2.94 0.53
CA HIS A 367 7.50 1.70 -0.06
C HIS A 367 7.77 1.95 -1.55
N GLN A 368 8.86 1.42 -2.09
CA GLN A 368 9.22 1.66 -3.49
C GLN A 368 9.42 0.33 -4.20
N TYR A 369 8.75 0.15 -5.33
CA TYR A 369 9.04 -0.87 -6.31
C TYR A 369 9.75 -0.19 -7.49
N VAL A 370 10.83 -0.81 -7.98
CA VAL A 370 11.58 -0.33 -9.13
C VAL A 370 11.81 -1.48 -10.10
N TYR A 371 11.71 -1.21 -11.39
CA TYR A 371 12.01 -2.16 -12.47
C TYR A 371 12.89 -1.48 -13.51
N ASN A 372 13.96 -2.13 -13.96
CA ASN A 372 14.78 -1.60 -15.04
C ASN A 372 14.16 -1.91 -16.40
N ILE A 373 13.47 -0.91 -16.95
CA ILE A 373 12.82 -0.95 -18.28
C ILE A 373 13.78 -0.52 -19.42
N GLY A 374 15.00 -0.10 -19.09
CA GLY A 374 16.03 0.26 -20.04
C GLY A 374 16.84 -0.94 -20.52
N ASN A 375 17.71 -0.70 -21.50
CA ASN A 375 18.58 -1.73 -22.09
C ASN A 375 19.97 -1.79 -21.46
N ASN A 376 20.24 -0.92 -20.48
CA ASN A 376 21.54 -0.81 -19.82
C ASN A 376 21.41 -1.10 -18.33
N PRO A 377 22.44 -1.71 -17.71
CA PRO A 377 22.50 -1.80 -16.26
C PRO A 377 22.65 -0.41 -15.64
N VAL A 378 22.07 -0.22 -14.46
CA VAL A 378 22.30 0.95 -13.60
C VAL A 378 22.87 0.50 -12.26
N SER A 379 23.73 1.32 -11.66
CA SER A 379 24.23 1.07 -10.31
C SER A 379 23.25 1.64 -9.29
N LEU A 380 22.90 0.87 -8.27
CA LEU A 380 22.15 1.30 -7.09
C LEU A 380 23.11 1.34 -5.90
N THR A 381 23.27 2.51 -5.27
CA THR A 381 23.97 2.62 -3.99
C THR A 381 23.00 3.07 -2.91
N TRP A 382 23.04 2.47 -1.73
CA TRP A 382 22.19 2.85 -0.60
C TRP A 382 22.90 2.73 0.74
N GLU A 383 22.35 3.40 1.75
CA GLU A 383 22.86 3.35 3.12
C GLU A 383 21.82 2.76 4.09
N LEU A 384 22.26 1.88 4.97
CA LEU A 384 21.48 1.40 6.11
C LEU A 384 22.41 1.14 7.31
N ASN A 385 22.04 1.64 8.49
CA ASN A 385 22.81 1.46 9.74
C ASN A 385 24.30 1.86 9.60
N ASN A 386 24.57 2.98 8.92
CA ASN A 386 25.92 3.49 8.63
C ASN A 386 26.79 2.54 7.77
N GLN A 387 26.16 1.62 7.04
CA GLN A 387 26.81 0.77 6.04
C GLN A 387 26.31 1.15 4.66
N THR A 388 27.24 1.28 3.71
CA THR A 388 26.94 1.54 2.31
C THR A 388 27.00 0.23 1.52
N PHE A 389 26.01 0.03 0.67
CA PHE A 389 25.90 -1.11 -0.21
C PHE A 389 25.77 -0.61 -1.65
N THR A 390 26.32 -1.37 -2.61
CA THR A 390 26.22 -1.06 -4.03
C THR A 390 25.94 -2.33 -4.81
N GLU A 391 24.96 -2.29 -5.70
CA GLU A 391 24.55 -3.40 -6.55
C GLU A 391 24.28 -2.93 -7.98
N SER A 392 24.46 -3.83 -8.96
CA SER A 392 24.07 -3.56 -10.34
C SER A 392 22.66 -4.09 -10.61
N ILE A 393 21.82 -3.23 -11.19
CA ILE A 393 20.45 -3.52 -11.58
C ILE A 393 20.42 -3.65 -13.10
N ASN A 394 20.43 -4.89 -13.59
CA ASN A 394 20.44 -5.20 -15.01
C ASN A 394 19.07 -4.93 -15.65
N PRO A 395 18.99 -4.83 -17.00
CA PRO A 395 17.71 -4.82 -17.70
C PRO A 395 16.80 -5.97 -17.22
N ASN A 396 15.53 -5.66 -16.96
CA ASN A 396 14.53 -6.58 -16.42
C ASN A 396 14.74 -7.06 -14.97
N ASP A 397 15.78 -6.60 -14.27
CA ASP A 397 15.83 -6.73 -12.82
C ASP A 397 14.77 -5.84 -12.18
N SER A 398 14.32 -6.26 -11.01
CA SER A 398 13.38 -5.51 -10.19
C SER A 398 13.84 -5.47 -8.75
N LEU A 399 13.37 -4.49 -7.99
CA LEU A 399 13.72 -4.36 -6.58
C LEU A 399 12.64 -3.68 -5.77
N TYR A 400 12.65 -3.98 -4.48
CA TYR A 400 11.90 -3.30 -3.44
C TYR A 400 12.85 -2.51 -2.54
N LEU A 401 12.53 -1.24 -2.25
CA LEU A 401 13.18 -0.46 -1.18
C LEU A 401 12.21 -0.16 -0.03
N LYS A 402 12.71 -0.29 1.20
CA LYS A 402 12.00 0.18 2.39
C LYS A 402 11.84 1.71 2.40
N PRO A 403 10.81 2.24 3.07
CA PRO A 403 10.69 3.66 3.36
C PRO A 403 11.95 4.25 4.02
N PHE A 404 12.30 5.48 3.67
CA PHE A 404 13.41 6.30 4.18
C PHE A 404 14.83 5.75 3.92
N ILE A 405 14.99 4.75 3.06
CA ILE A 405 16.32 4.37 2.58
C ILE A 405 16.86 5.47 1.67
N LYS A 406 17.97 6.10 2.09
CA LYS A 406 18.76 7.00 1.26
C LYS A 406 19.51 6.19 0.23
N HIS A 407 19.37 6.57 -1.03
CA HIS A 407 19.95 5.85 -2.15
C HIS A 407 20.22 6.78 -3.34
N ASN A 408 20.90 6.25 -4.36
CA ASN A 408 20.99 6.86 -5.67
C ASN A 408 20.97 5.78 -6.76
N PHE A 409 20.70 6.21 -7.98
CA PHE A 409 20.98 5.43 -9.18
C PHE A 409 22.00 6.15 -10.05
N ARG A 410 22.94 5.40 -10.64
CA ARG A 410 24.01 5.94 -11.49
C ARG A 410 24.21 5.10 -12.74
N GLY A 411 24.81 5.73 -13.75
CA GLY A 411 24.98 5.16 -15.10
C GLY A 411 24.06 5.84 -16.10
N ASN A 412 23.66 5.12 -17.15
CA ASN A 412 22.76 5.63 -18.18
C ASN A 412 21.66 4.60 -18.47
N GLY A 413 20.45 4.83 -17.98
CA GLY A 413 19.37 3.85 -18.06
C GLY A 413 17.99 4.44 -17.82
N LYS A 414 16.98 3.57 -17.76
CA LYS A 414 15.58 3.96 -17.57
C LYS A 414 14.91 3.01 -16.59
N LEU A 415 14.29 3.57 -15.56
CA LEU A 415 13.66 2.83 -14.48
C LEU A 415 12.17 3.17 -14.41
N LEU A 416 11.33 2.16 -14.20
CA LEU A 416 9.95 2.35 -13.77
C LEU A 416 9.92 2.30 -12.25
N ILE A 417 9.27 3.28 -11.62
CA ILE A 417 9.16 3.39 -10.16
C ILE A 417 7.70 3.52 -9.77
N LEU A 418 7.23 2.68 -8.85
CA LEU A 418 5.98 2.90 -8.13
C LEU A 418 6.26 3.03 -6.63
N ARG A 419 5.82 4.14 -6.04
CA ARG A 419 5.88 4.38 -4.60
C ARG A 419 4.49 4.27 -4.01
N ILE A 420 4.33 3.54 -2.90
CA ILE A 420 3.04 3.39 -2.20
C ILE A 420 3.17 3.54 -0.68
N GLY A 421 2.12 4.08 -0.06
CA GLY A 421 2.08 4.37 1.36
C GLY A 421 1.93 3.19 2.33
N GLY A 422 1.45 2.05 1.84
CA GLY A 422 1.06 0.93 2.70
C GLY A 422 0.09 1.35 3.81
N LYS A 423 0.24 0.75 4.99
CA LYS A 423 -0.64 1.05 6.14
C LYS A 423 -0.19 2.27 6.96
N VAL A 424 1.07 2.67 6.88
CA VAL A 424 1.67 3.68 7.79
C VAL A 424 1.21 5.11 7.49
N VAL A 425 1.35 5.60 6.26
CA VAL A 425 1.06 7.01 5.95
C VAL A 425 -0.44 7.33 6.05
N GLY A 426 -0.79 8.56 6.44
CA GLY A 426 -2.18 8.93 6.77
C GLY A 426 -2.40 8.94 8.28
N ASP A 427 -3.47 8.31 8.76
CA ASP A 427 -3.85 8.39 10.18
C ASP A 427 -2.86 7.70 11.12
N SER A 428 -2.33 6.51 10.78
CA SER A 428 -1.33 5.82 11.64
C SER A 428 -0.04 6.64 11.82
N GLN A 429 0.44 7.31 10.76
CA GLN A 429 1.59 8.21 10.85
C GLN A 429 1.29 9.44 11.73
N ARG A 430 0.06 9.98 11.65
CA ARG A 430 -0.37 11.11 12.48
C ARG A 430 -0.46 10.72 13.95
N GLU A 431 -1.02 9.56 14.26
CA GLU A 431 -1.07 9.01 15.61
C GLU A 431 0.34 8.83 16.20
N LEU A 432 1.27 8.21 15.45
CA LEU A 432 2.67 8.09 15.87
C LEU A 432 3.33 9.46 16.11
N SER A 433 2.95 10.47 15.34
CA SER A 433 3.45 11.83 15.50
C SER A 433 2.92 12.49 16.77
N ILE A 434 1.66 12.24 17.14
CA ILE A 434 1.04 12.70 18.39
C ILE A 434 1.70 12.02 19.61
N ILE A 435 1.98 10.72 19.53
CA ILE A 435 2.71 9.96 20.57
C ILE A 435 4.11 10.54 20.82
N GLY A 436 4.73 11.09 19.77
CA GLY A 436 5.98 11.84 19.83
C GLY A 436 7.24 10.98 19.66
N LYS A 437 8.28 11.58 19.07
CA LYS A 437 9.53 10.89 18.71
C LYS A 437 10.22 10.16 19.86
N LYS A 438 10.13 10.68 21.10
CA LYS A 438 10.72 10.06 22.30
C LYS A 438 10.11 8.69 22.61
N ASN A 439 8.85 8.48 22.26
CA ASN A 439 8.09 7.26 22.56
C ASN A 439 8.00 6.31 21.34
N ALA A 440 8.33 6.78 20.14
CA ALA A 440 8.19 6.02 18.90
C ALA A 440 8.85 4.64 18.95
N LYS A 441 10.03 4.51 19.60
CA LYS A 441 10.73 3.23 19.74
C LYS A 441 9.87 2.17 20.44
N ARG A 442 9.19 2.54 21.53
CA ARG A 442 8.31 1.64 22.29
C ARG A 442 6.98 1.41 21.58
N ALA A 443 6.44 2.42 20.90
CA ALA A 443 5.24 2.27 20.08
C ALA A 443 5.44 1.26 18.93
N ILE A 444 6.64 1.23 18.32
CA ILE A 444 6.98 0.26 17.27
C ILE A 444 7.23 -1.14 17.85
N SER A 445 7.88 -1.22 19.02
CA SER A 445 8.23 -2.49 19.64
C SER A 445 8.46 -2.28 21.15
N GLU A 446 7.51 -2.75 21.96
CA GLU A 446 7.59 -2.62 23.41
C GLU A 446 8.77 -3.40 23.98
N THR A 447 9.41 -2.85 25.01
CA THR A 447 10.65 -3.39 25.60
C THR A 447 10.57 -3.56 27.11
N ILE A 448 9.53 -3.02 27.75
CA ILE A 448 9.38 -3.03 29.20
C ILE A 448 7.95 -3.36 29.60
N GLN A 449 7.79 -3.92 30.80
CA GLN A 449 6.48 -4.08 31.43
C GLN A 449 5.86 -2.70 31.71
N TRP A 450 4.53 -2.60 31.67
CA TRP A 450 3.81 -1.32 31.82
C TRP A 450 3.98 -0.66 33.20
N PHE A 451 4.52 -1.38 34.19
CA PHE A 451 4.90 -0.87 35.49
C PHE A 451 6.10 -1.66 36.05
N ASP A 452 6.75 -1.11 37.08
CA ASP A 452 7.80 -1.80 37.83
C ASP A 452 7.23 -2.28 39.19
N PRO A 453 7.19 -3.60 39.48
CA PRO A 453 6.67 -4.11 40.74
C PRO A 453 7.50 -3.68 41.97
N LYS A 454 8.73 -3.20 41.78
CA LYS A 454 9.56 -2.64 42.87
C LYS A 454 9.20 -1.19 43.20
N GLY A 455 8.34 -0.56 42.39
CA GLY A 455 8.02 0.86 42.50
C GLY A 455 9.09 1.76 41.88
N LYS A 456 8.73 3.04 41.69
CA LYS A 456 9.62 4.11 41.23
C LYS A 456 9.34 5.35 42.06
N ASN A 457 10.12 5.54 43.11
CA ASN A 457 10.17 6.76 43.91
C ASN A 457 11.57 7.35 43.87
#